data_AF-A0A6J3DAH4-F1
#
_entry.id   AF-A0A6J3DAH4-F1
#
_cell.length_a   1.000
_cell.length_b   1.000
_cell.length_c   1.000
_cell.angle_alpha   90.00
_cell.angle_beta   90.00
_cell.angle_gamma   90.00
#
_symmetry.space_group_name_H-M   'P 1'
#
loop_
_entity.id
_entity.type
_entity.pdbx_description
1 polymer ?
#
loop_
_entity_poly.entity_id
_entity_poly.type
_entity_poly.pdbx_seq_one_letter_code
_entity_poly.pdbx_strand_id
1 'polypeptide(L)'
;MALGFNLSALPPLREYELERSFDEREALGWMRDNWQKSFFFSAAYVMLIFGTQHFMKERRGYKLRAPLTLWSLGLALFSAIGSHRTWKHMASITSSMGFKQSVCDQSFYVHHVSKLWAYLFALSKVLELGDTVFIVLRKQKLIFLHWYHHIATLIYAWYAYKEMVPGGGWFTVMNFSVHTFMYSYYSVRAAGFRVPRYIAMTITVSQILQMLIAVILNVLLVFWMEDKVCPVTWSNISISFLIYFSYLVLFCNFFFKAYLTGTQKSKGE
;
A
#
# COMPACT_ATOMS: atom_id res chain seq x y z
N MET A 1 -13.31 22.82 -14.68
CA MET A 1 -12.04 23.59 -14.58
C MET A 1 -10.96 22.71 -15.19
N ALA A 2 -10.50 23.05 -16.39
CA ALA A 2 -9.51 22.27 -17.13
C ALA A 2 -8.15 22.40 -16.43
N LEU A 3 -7.64 21.31 -15.87
CA LEU A 3 -6.28 21.25 -15.33
C LEU A 3 -5.30 21.34 -16.51
N GLY A 4 -4.58 22.46 -16.61
CA GLY A 4 -3.59 22.74 -17.66
C GLY A 4 -2.29 21.97 -17.50
N PHE A 5 -2.34 20.64 -17.35
CA PHE A 5 -1.15 19.79 -17.42
C PHE A 5 -0.88 19.42 -18.88
N ASN A 6 0.25 19.87 -19.41
CA ASN A 6 0.66 19.52 -20.76
C ASN A 6 1.23 18.09 -20.79
N LEU A 7 0.34 17.09 -20.88
CA LEU A 7 0.68 15.66 -20.99
C LEU A 7 1.62 15.34 -22.17
N SER A 8 1.74 16.23 -23.16
CA SER A 8 2.61 16.02 -24.33
C SER A 8 4.12 16.17 -24.02
N ALA A 9 4.49 16.63 -22.83
CA ALA A 9 5.88 16.79 -22.41
C ALA A 9 6.53 15.50 -21.85
N LEU A 10 5.78 14.42 -21.68
CA LEU A 10 6.31 13.14 -21.18
C LEU A 10 6.71 12.21 -22.35
N PRO A 11 7.90 11.58 -22.33
CA PRO A 11 8.30 10.59 -23.34
C PRO A 11 7.27 9.45 -23.46
N PRO A 12 7.00 8.94 -24.67
CA PRO A 12 5.94 7.97 -24.92
C PRO A 12 6.25 6.63 -24.23
N LEU A 13 5.54 6.34 -23.14
CA LEU A 13 5.54 5.02 -22.52
C LEU A 13 4.56 4.13 -23.29
N ARG A 14 5.03 3.00 -23.82
CA ARG A 14 4.16 2.06 -24.55
C ARG A 14 3.09 1.48 -23.62
N GLU A 15 1.84 1.77 -23.92
CA GLU A 15 0.64 1.29 -23.23
C GLU A 15 0.37 -0.20 -23.48
N TYR A 16 -0.25 -0.86 -22.49
CA TYR A 16 -0.95 -2.13 -22.72
C TYR A 16 -2.40 -1.87 -23.14
N GLU A 17 -3.01 -2.82 -23.86
CA GLU A 17 -4.41 -2.69 -24.31
C GLU A 17 -5.40 -2.46 -23.16
N LEU A 18 -5.16 -3.11 -22.01
CA LEU A 18 -5.96 -2.93 -20.79
C LEU A 18 -5.85 -1.51 -20.22
N GLU A 19 -4.68 -0.88 -20.30
CA GLU A 19 -4.48 0.49 -19.80
C GLU A 19 -5.17 1.50 -20.74
N ARG A 20 -5.11 1.24 -22.04
CA ARG A 20 -5.74 2.09 -23.07
C ARG A 20 -7.27 2.05 -23.02
N SER A 21 -7.85 0.88 -22.75
CA SER A 21 -9.30 0.66 -22.69
C SER A 21 -9.93 1.08 -21.37
N PHE A 22 -9.14 1.37 -20.33
CA PHE A 22 -9.64 1.78 -19.03
C PHE A 22 -10.20 3.20 -19.05
N ASP A 23 -11.46 3.37 -18.63
CA ASP A 23 -12.10 4.67 -18.46
C ASP A 23 -11.87 5.18 -17.02
N GLU A 24 -10.94 6.13 -16.86
CA GLU A 24 -10.67 6.72 -15.56
C GLU A 24 -11.83 7.56 -15.04
N ARG A 25 -12.67 8.14 -15.91
CA ARG A 25 -13.78 9.02 -15.49
C ARG A 25 -14.87 8.22 -14.82
N GLU A 26 -15.20 7.06 -15.39
CA GLU A 26 -16.14 6.12 -14.79
C GLU A 26 -15.60 5.61 -13.44
N ALA A 27 -14.32 5.21 -13.39
CA ALA A 27 -13.69 4.73 -12.16
C ALA A 27 -13.66 5.80 -11.05
N LEU A 28 -13.36 7.05 -11.40
CA LEU A 28 -13.40 8.18 -10.47
C LEU A 28 -14.82 8.52 -10.02
N GLY A 29 -15.79 8.47 -10.92
CA GLY A 29 -17.21 8.63 -10.60
C GLY A 29 -17.67 7.56 -9.61
N TRP A 30 -17.38 6.30 -9.91
CA TRP A 30 -17.68 5.19 -9.02
C TRP A 30 -17.00 5.36 -7.67
N MET A 31 -15.70 5.69 -7.62
CA MET A 31 -15.03 5.88 -6.32
C MET A 31 -15.63 7.06 -5.55
N ARG A 32 -16.04 8.15 -6.22
CA ARG A 32 -16.70 9.29 -5.57
C ARG A 32 -17.98 8.89 -4.84
N ASP A 33 -18.77 8.04 -5.46
CA ASP A 33 -20.05 7.60 -4.90
C ASP A 33 -19.90 6.47 -3.89
N ASN A 34 -18.77 5.73 -3.94
CA ASN A 34 -18.62 4.46 -3.23
C ASN A 34 -17.47 4.43 -2.21
N TRP A 35 -16.63 5.46 -2.10
CA TRP A 35 -15.45 5.44 -1.21
C TRP A 35 -15.81 5.09 0.25
N GLN A 36 -16.99 5.51 0.71
CA GLN A 36 -17.51 5.23 2.06
C GLN A 36 -17.80 3.74 2.30
N LYS A 37 -17.95 2.93 1.25
CA LYS A 37 -18.07 1.46 1.36
C LYS A 37 -16.85 0.84 2.04
N SER A 38 -15.69 1.52 2.00
CA SER A 38 -14.50 1.10 2.76
C SER A 38 -14.79 0.94 4.26
N PHE A 39 -15.58 1.82 4.88
CA PHE A 39 -15.96 1.70 6.30
C PHE A 39 -16.79 0.43 6.56
N PHE A 40 -17.76 0.14 5.67
CA PHE A 40 -18.57 -1.06 5.76
C PHE A 40 -17.71 -2.33 5.59
N PHE A 41 -16.79 -2.34 4.62
CA PHE A 41 -15.84 -3.45 4.44
C PHE A 41 -14.93 -3.60 5.65
N SER A 42 -14.44 -2.51 6.26
CA SER A 42 -13.65 -2.57 7.49
C SER A 42 -14.44 -3.12 8.68
N ALA A 43 -15.71 -2.71 8.85
CA ALA A 43 -16.57 -3.25 9.90
C ALA A 43 -16.86 -4.74 9.69
N ALA A 44 -17.21 -5.14 8.47
CA ALA A 44 -17.40 -6.54 8.10
C ALA A 44 -16.14 -7.36 8.34
N TYR A 45 -14.97 -6.83 7.95
CA TYR A 45 -13.67 -7.43 8.20
C TYR A 45 -13.42 -7.66 9.70
N VAL A 46 -13.65 -6.67 10.57
CA VAL A 46 -13.48 -6.81 12.03
C VAL A 46 -14.40 -7.92 12.59
N MET A 47 -15.67 -7.94 12.17
CA MET A 47 -16.61 -8.98 12.59
C MET A 47 -16.15 -10.38 12.13
N LEU A 48 -15.70 -10.49 10.88
CA LEU A 48 -15.23 -11.75 10.31
C LEU A 48 -13.95 -12.25 10.99
N ILE A 49 -12.96 -11.40 11.24
CA ILE A 49 -11.69 -11.84 11.86
C ILE A 49 -11.92 -12.33 13.29
N PHE A 50 -12.67 -11.60 14.12
CA PHE A 50 -12.87 -11.96 15.53
C PHE A 50 -13.92 -13.07 15.68
N GLY A 51 -14.95 -13.09 14.82
CA GLY A 51 -15.89 -14.20 14.74
C GLY A 51 -15.20 -15.51 14.32
N THR A 52 -14.35 -15.46 13.29
CA THR A 52 -13.58 -16.64 12.85
C THR A 52 -12.58 -17.07 13.92
N GLN A 53 -11.90 -16.14 14.60
CA GLN A 53 -11.03 -16.46 15.73
C GLN A 53 -11.78 -17.20 16.84
N HIS A 54 -12.98 -16.72 17.19
CA HIS A 54 -13.83 -17.37 18.18
C HIS A 54 -14.24 -18.79 17.73
N PHE A 55 -14.70 -18.93 16.50
CA PHE A 55 -15.06 -20.22 15.90
C PHE A 55 -13.89 -21.22 15.84
N MET A 56 -12.67 -20.72 15.66
CA MET A 56 -11.46 -21.53 15.56
C MET A 56 -10.85 -21.92 16.93
N LYS A 57 -11.41 -21.47 18.07
CA LYS A 57 -10.88 -21.77 19.41
C LYS A 57 -10.72 -23.28 19.64
N GLU A 58 -11.79 -24.04 19.42
CA GLU A 58 -11.85 -25.50 19.63
C GLU A 58 -11.37 -26.32 18.43
N ARG A 59 -10.96 -25.67 17.33
CA ARG A 59 -10.56 -26.35 16.08
C ARG A 59 -9.05 -26.41 15.94
N ARG A 60 -8.55 -27.37 15.17
CA ARG A 60 -7.15 -27.38 14.73
C ARG A 60 -6.98 -26.40 13.56
N GLY A 61 -5.81 -25.77 13.46
CA GLY A 61 -5.51 -24.86 12.36
C GLY A 61 -5.43 -25.59 11.02
N TYR A 62 -5.96 -24.97 9.96
CA TYR A 62 -5.98 -25.56 8.62
C TYR A 62 -4.60 -25.54 7.95
N LYS A 63 -4.31 -26.56 7.14
CA LYS A 63 -3.10 -26.63 6.31
C LYS A 63 -3.30 -25.94 4.97
N LEU A 64 -3.39 -24.62 4.97
CA LEU A 64 -3.68 -23.80 3.77
C LEU A 64 -2.41 -23.43 2.96
N ARG A 65 -1.45 -24.36 2.85
CA ARG A 65 -0.13 -24.05 2.28
C ARG A 65 -0.21 -23.63 0.82
N ALA A 66 -0.78 -24.48 -0.03
CA ALA A 66 -0.89 -24.21 -1.47
C ALA A 66 -1.77 -22.97 -1.78
N PRO A 67 -2.98 -22.82 -1.20
CA PRO A 67 -3.77 -21.60 -1.38
C PRO A 67 -3.04 -20.33 -0.96
N LEU A 68 -2.34 -20.35 0.19
CA LEU A 68 -1.57 -19.20 0.66
C LEU A 68 -0.39 -18.88 -0.27
N THR A 69 0.32 -19.90 -0.78
CA THR A 69 1.40 -19.70 -1.75
C THR A 69 0.89 -19.05 -3.02
N LEU A 70 -0.20 -19.56 -3.61
CA LEU A 70 -0.78 -19.00 -4.83
C LEU A 70 -1.30 -17.58 -4.61
N TRP A 71 -1.96 -17.35 -3.48
CA TRP A 71 -2.45 -16.04 -3.07
C TRP A 71 -1.31 -15.01 -2.97
N SER A 72 -0.28 -15.33 -2.18
CA SER A 72 0.88 -14.45 -2.02
C SER A 72 1.66 -14.28 -3.33
N LEU A 73 1.77 -15.31 -4.16
CA LEU A 73 2.39 -15.19 -5.48
C LEU A 73 1.59 -14.25 -6.40
N GLY A 74 0.27 -14.37 -6.42
CA GLY A 74 -0.61 -13.48 -7.18
C GLY A 74 -0.44 -12.02 -6.77
N LEU A 75 -0.46 -11.74 -5.46
CA LEU A 75 -0.23 -10.38 -4.95
C LEU A 75 1.20 -9.87 -5.22
N ALA A 76 2.20 -10.76 -5.20
CA ALA A 76 3.57 -10.40 -5.56
C ALA A 76 3.68 -10.00 -7.04
N LEU A 77 3.10 -10.79 -7.95
CA LEU A 77 3.10 -10.50 -9.39
C LEU A 77 2.31 -9.24 -9.71
N PHE A 78 1.12 -9.09 -9.13
CA PHE A 78 0.31 -7.87 -9.24
C PHE A 78 1.12 -6.63 -8.81
N SER A 79 1.77 -6.71 -7.65
CA SER A 79 2.58 -5.61 -7.12
C SER A 79 3.82 -5.34 -7.98
N ALA A 80 4.45 -6.37 -8.53
CA ALA A 80 5.63 -6.24 -9.38
C ALA A 80 5.32 -5.53 -10.69
N ILE A 81 4.21 -5.92 -11.34
CA ILE A 81 3.76 -5.29 -12.58
C ILE A 81 3.33 -3.84 -12.28
N GLY A 82 2.55 -3.63 -11.22
CA GLY A 82 2.14 -2.29 -10.79
C GLY A 82 3.32 -1.37 -10.49
N SER A 83 4.33 -1.86 -9.74
CA SER A 83 5.58 -1.15 -9.47
C SER A 83 6.31 -0.80 -10.76
N HIS A 84 6.51 -1.77 -11.66
CA HIS A 84 7.25 -1.54 -12.90
C HIS A 84 6.58 -0.48 -13.79
N ARG A 85 5.25 -0.51 -13.92
CA ARG A 85 4.50 0.43 -14.77
C ARG A 85 4.45 1.82 -14.16
N THR A 86 4.14 1.91 -12.87
CA THR A 86 3.99 3.19 -12.18
C THR A 86 5.34 3.87 -11.93
N TRP A 87 6.42 3.13 -11.67
CA TRP A 87 7.77 3.69 -11.48
C TRP A 87 8.28 4.42 -12.73
N LYS A 88 8.03 3.87 -13.94
CA LYS A 88 8.43 4.55 -15.19
C LYS A 88 7.78 5.92 -15.34
N HIS A 89 6.49 6.01 -15.00
CA HIS A 89 5.75 7.27 -15.04
C HIS A 89 6.28 8.25 -13.99
N MET A 90 6.47 7.82 -12.75
CA MET A 90 7.03 8.68 -11.70
C MET A 90 8.43 9.18 -12.04
N ALA A 91 9.32 8.28 -12.50
CA ALA A 91 10.67 8.65 -12.92
C ALA A 91 10.65 9.67 -14.07
N SER A 92 9.77 9.48 -15.05
CA SER A 92 9.61 10.42 -16.16
C SER A 92 9.21 11.81 -15.69
N ILE A 93 8.20 11.91 -14.81
CA ILE A 93 7.72 13.18 -14.24
C ILE A 93 8.80 13.86 -13.41
N THR A 94 9.51 13.10 -12.58
CA THR A 94 10.57 13.66 -11.73
C THR A 94 11.73 14.19 -12.57
N SER A 95 12.12 13.49 -13.64
CA SER A 95 13.18 13.94 -14.54
C SER A 95 12.79 15.14 -15.40
N SER A 96 11.52 15.26 -15.79
CA SER A 96 11.07 16.35 -16.67
C SER A 96 10.63 17.61 -15.93
N MET A 97 9.97 17.48 -14.78
CA MET A 97 9.34 18.60 -14.05
C MET A 97 9.98 18.87 -12.69
N GLY A 98 10.88 18.00 -12.23
CA GLY A 98 11.52 18.10 -10.92
C GLY A 98 10.74 17.41 -9.79
N PHE A 99 11.41 17.28 -8.64
CA PHE A 99 10.88 16.52 -7.51
C PHE A 99 9.61 17.11 -6.90
N LYS A 100 9.60 18.42 -6.61
CA LYS A 100 8.44 19.12 -6.01
C LYS A 100 7.18 18.93 -6.85
N GLN A 101 7.28 19.15 -8.15
CA GLN A 101 6.20 18.97 -9.11
C GLN A 101 5.76 17.52 -9.17
N SER A 102 6.69 16.55 -9.15
CA SER A 102 6.33 15.13 -9.12
C SER A 102 5.58 14.69 -7.86
N VAL A 103 5.81 15.35 -6.74
CA VAL A 103 5.07 15.11 -5.49
C VAL A 103 3.69 15.76 -5.56
N CYS A 104 3.58 16.95 -6.13
CA CYS A 104 2.30 17.66 -6.23
C CYS A 104 1.42 17.24 -7.40
N ASP A 105 1.94 16.37 -8.26
CA ASP A 105 1.26 15.90 -9.47
C ASP A 105 0.03 15.03 -9.15
N GLN A 106 -1.10 15.39 -9.78
CA GLN A 106 -2.32 14.58 -9.78
C GLN A 106 -2.48 13.79 -11.08
N SER A 107 -1.60 13.98 -12.08
CA SER A 107 -1.66 13.26 -13.35
C SER A 107 -1.55 11.74 -13.16
N PHE A 108 -0.93 11.27 -12.07
CA PHE A 108 -0.90 9.86 -11.68
C PHE A 108 -2.26 9.14 -11.76
N TYR A 109 -3.37 9.82 -11.47
CA TYR A 109 -4.71 9.23 -11.46
C TYR A 109 -5.39 9.18 -12.83
N VAL A 110 -4.88 9.94 -13.82
CA VAL A 110 -5.54 10.13 -15.13
C VAL A 110 -4.63 9.83 -16.32
N HIS A 111 -3.32 9.74 -16.10
CA HIS A 111 -2.34 9.48 -17.14
C HIS A 111 -2.50 8.06 -17.68
N HIS A 112 -2.35 7.91 -19.00
CA HIS A 112 -2.66 6.71 -19.76
C HIS A 112 -2.04 5.42 -19.22
N VAL A 113 -0.81 5.46 -18.70
CA VAL A 113 -0.18 4.30 -18.04
C VAL A 113 -0.68 4.11 -16.60
N SER A 114 -0.68 5.15 -15.76
CA SER A 114 -0.82 5.02 -14.30
C SER A 114 -2.27 4.96 -13.81
N LYS A 115 -3.23 5.49 -14.58
CA LYS A 115 -4.66 5.57 -14.21
C LYS A 115 -5.28 4.22 -13.80
N LEU A 116 -5.02 3.17 -14.57
CA LEU A 116 -5.49 1.81 -14.28
C LEU A 116 -4.86 1.30 -12.98
N TRP A 117 -3.55 1.46 -12.83
CA TRP A 117 -2.81 0.97 -11.67
C TRP A 117 -3.17 1.71 -10.39
N ALA A 118 -3.47 3.01 -10.45
CA ALA A 118 -3.98 3.76 -9.32
C ALA A 118 -5.33 3.22 -8.84
N TYR A 119 -6.22 2.87 -9.77
CA TYR A 119 -7.52 2.29 -9.44
C TYR A 119 -7.39 0.88 -8.87
N LEU A 120 -6.62 0.02 -9.54
CA LEU A 120 -6.36 -1.33 -9.07
C LEU A 120 -5.66 -1.35 -7.70
N PHE A 121 -4.78 -0.38 -7.42
CA PHE A 121 -4.17 -0.21 -6.11
C PHE A 121 -5.21 0.06 -5.02
N ALA A 122 -6.16 0.95 -5.27
CA ALA A 122 -7.23 1.23 -4.31
C ALA A 122 -8.10 -0.01 -4.07
N LEU A 123 -8.47 -0.73 -5.13
CA LEU A 123 -9.25 -1.95 -5.02
C LEU A 123 -8.47 -3.10 -4.35
N SER A 124 -7.16 -3.20 -4.56
CA SER A 124 -6.34 -4.27 -3.99
C SER A 124 -6.42 -4.30 -2.47
N LYS A 125 -6.66 -3.16 -1.80
CA LYS A 125 -6.77 -3.10 -0.34
C LYS A 125 -7.94 -3.91 0.22
N VAL A 126 -9.01 -4.07 -0.56
CA VAL A 126 -10.10 -5.00 -0.19
C VAL A 126 -9.63 -6.45 -0.33
N LEU A 127 -8.92 -6.78 -1.40
CA LEU A 127 -8.38 -8.12 -1.61
C LEU A 127 -7.37 -8.49 -0.51
N GLU A 128 -6.47 -7.58 -0.16
CA GLU A 128 -5.43 -7.77 0.86
C GLU A 128 -6.00 -8.10 2.26
N LEU A 129 -7.27 -7.79 2.55
CA LEU A 129 -7.95 -8.26 3.78
C LEU A 129 -7.96 -9.80 3.89
N GLY A 130 -7.88 -10.50 2.77
CA GLY A 130 -7.75 -11.96 2.71
C GLY A 130 -6.52 -12.50 3.44
N ASP A 131 -5.45 -11.71 3.57
CA ASP A 131 -4.24 -12.11 4.30
C ASP A 131 -4.57 -12.51 5.75
N THR A 132 -5.45 -11.75 6.39
CA THR A 132 -5.84 -11.98 7.77
C THR A 132 -6.70 -13.23 7.92
N VAL A 133 -7.50 -13.57 6.92
CA VAL A 133 -8.29 -14.81 6.90
C VAL A 133 -7.34 -16.01 6.97
N PHE A 134 -6.26 -16.02 6.18
CA PHE A 134 -5.25 -17.08 6.24
C PHE A 134 -4.56 -17.16 7.61
N ILE A 135 -4.27 -16.02 8.25
CA ILE A 135 -3.66 -15.98 9.59
C ILE A 135 -4.60 -16.64 10.61
N VAL A 136 -5.87 -16.26 10.63
CA VAL A 136 -6.85 -16.76 11.59
C VAL A 136 -7.16 -18.24 11.37
N LEU A 137 -7.41 -18.67 10.13
CA LEU A 137 -7.70 -20.07 9.81
C LEU A 137 -6.53 -21.01 10.11
N ARG A 138 -5.30 -20.51 10.04
CA ARG A 138 -4.08 -21.26 10.41
C ARG A 138 -3.73 -21.16 11.90
N LYS A 139 -4.57 -20.52 12.72
CA LYS A 139 -4.33 -20.22 14.14
C LYS A 139 -2.97 -19.55 14.40
N GLN A 140 -2.55 -18.68 13.49
CA GLN A 140 -1.35 -17.85 13.67
C GLN A 140 -1.70 -16.62 14.51
N LYS A 141 -0.69 -16.07 15.21
CA LYS A 141 -0.89 -14.90 16.06
C LYS A 141 -1.23 -13.68 15.21
N LEU A 142 -2.47 -13.21 15.32
CA LEU A 142 -2.90 -11.95 14.72
C LEU A 142 -2.44 -10.79 15.61
N ILE A 143 -1.52 -9.97 15.10
CA ILE A 143 -0.98 -8.82 15.83
C ILE A 143 -1.77 -7.54 15.53
N PHE A 144 -1.82 -6.61 16.49
CA PHE A 144 -2.49 -5.32 16.34
C PHE A 144 -2.08 -4.57 15.07
N LEU A 145 -0.77 -4.46 14.83
CA LEU A 145 -0.20 -3.78 13.66
C LEU A 145 -0.83 -4.26 12.35
N HIS A 146 -1.05 -5.56 12.19
CA HIS A 146 -1.54 -6.12 10.94
C HIS A 146 -2.98 -5.69 10.66
N TRP A 147 -3.92 -5.98 11.57
CA TRP A 147 -5.32 -5.69 11.29
C TRP A 147 -5.64 -4.19 11.35
N TYR A 148 -4.95 -3.42 12.19
CA TYR A 148 -5.04 -1.96 12.19
C TYR A 148 -4.56 -1.37 10.85
N HIS A 149 -3.42 -1.84 10.36
CA HIS A 149 -2.87 -1.42 9.06
C HIS A 149 -3.83 -1.72 7.91
N HIS A 150 -4.40 -2.92 7.84
CA HIS A 150 -5.33 -3.29 6.76
C HIS A 150 -6.62 -2.44 6.76
N ILE A 151 -7.17 -2.12 7.93
CA ILE A 151 -8.34 -1.22 8.02
C ILE A 151 -7.99 0.19 7.57
N ALA A 152 -6.94 0.77 8.15
CA ALA A 152 -6.58 2.15 7.89
C ALA A 152 -6.09 2.37 6.45
N THR A 153 -5.34 1.42 5.86
CA THR A 153 -4.93 1.52 4.45
C THR A 153 -6.10 1.37 3.48
N LEU A 154 -7.07 0.52 3.77
CA LEU A 154 -8.28 0.41 2.95
C LEU A 154 -9.06 1.72 2.90
N ILE A 155 -9.39 2.27 4.07
CA ILE A 155 -10.14 3.54 4.17
C ILE A 155 -9.37 4.66 3.49
N TYR A 156 -8.07 4.77 3.79
CA TYR A 156 -7.26 5.86 3.25
C TYR A 156 -7.00 5.74 1.75
N ALA A 157 -6.78 4.53 1.20
CA ALA A 157 -6.56 4.37 -0.24
C ALA A 157 -7.79 4.76 -1.06
N TRP A 158 -8.99 4.42 -0.58
CA TRP A 158 -10.25 4.76 -1.26
C TRP A 158 -10.53 6.27 -1.17
N TYR A 159 -10.30 6.86 0.01
CA TYR A 159 -10.37 8.30 0.21
C TYR A 159 -9.35 9.06 -0.67
N ALA A 160 -8.10 8.60 -0.69
CA ALA A 160 -7.02 9.25 -1.43
C ALA A 160 -7.23 9.20 -2.95
N TYR A 161 -7.75 8.08 -3.47
CA TYR A 161 -8.11 7.97 -4.89
C TYR A 161 -9.25 8.92 -5.25
N LYS A 162 -10.31 8.98 -4.42
CA LYS A 162 -11.45 9.88 -4.60
C LYS A 162 -11.03 11.35 -4.68
N GLU A 163 -10.15 11.77 -3.78
CA GLU A 163 -9.63 13.14 -3.69
C GLU A 163 -8.45 13.41 -4.64
N MET A 164 -7.98 12.40 -5.37
CA MET A 164 -6.74 12.46 -6.16
C MET A 164 -5.58 13.09 -5.36
N VAL A 165 -5.35 12.61 -4.13
CA VAL A 165 -4.45 13.28 -3.17
C VAL A 165 -3.05 13.46 -3.78
N PRO A 166 -2.51 14.69 -3.79
CA PRO A 166 -1.12 14.95 -4.16
C PRO A 166 -0.16 14.11 -3.31
N GLY A 167 0.89 13.58 -3.93
CA GLY A 167 1.85 12.66 -3.31
C GLY A 167 1.40 11.19 -3.37
N GLY A 168 0.14 10.93 -3.71
CA GLY A 168 -0.42 9.58 -3.83
C GLY A 168 0.31 8.70 -4.84
N GLY A 169 0.87 9.29 -5.91
CA GLY A 169 1.73 8.56 -6.86
C GLY A 169 2.95 7.93 -6.18
N TRP A 170 3.71 8.73 -5.44
CA TRP A 170 4.86 8.23 -4.66
C TRP A 170 4.46 7.21 -3.61
N PHE A 171 3.37 7.45 -2.87
CA PHE A 171 2.88 6.50 -1.87
C PHE A 171 2.50 5.15 -2.49
N THR A 172 1.82 5.18 -3.64
CA THR A 172 1.39 3.99 -4.39
C THR A 172 2.60 3.22 -4.92
N VAL A 173 3.52 3.91 -5.58
CA VAL A 173 4.70 3.30 -6.21
C VAL A 173 5.63 2.67 -5.17
N MET A 174 5.89 3.36 -4.05
CA MET A 174 6.67 2.78 -2.96
C MET A 174 5.97 1.57 -2.34
N ASN A 175 4.65 1.63 -2.14
CA ASN A 175 3.89 0.50 -1.59
C ASN A 175 3.95 -0.71 -2.53
N PHE A 176 3.72 -0.55 -3.83
CA PHE A 176 3.85 -1.64 -4.79
C PHE A 176 5.25 -2.27 -4.76
N SER A 177 6.30 -1.45 -4.70
CA SER A 177 7.67 -1.94 -4.63
C SER A 177 7.92 -2.77 -3.37
N VAL A 178 7.54 -2.26 -2.19
CA VAL A 178 7.72 -3.00 -0.93
C VAL A 178 6.83 -4.24 -0.85
N HIS A 179 5.58 -4.16 -1.33
CA HIS A 179 4.65 -5.30 -1.40
C HIS A 179 5.15 -6.40 -2.34
N THR A 180 5.83 -6.04 -3.43
CA THR A 180 6.48 -7.03 -4.31
C THR A 180 7.45 -7.91 -3.52
N PHE A 181 8.35 -7.30 -2.73
CA PHE A 181 9.32 -8.04 -1.93
C PHE A 181 8.67 -8.80 -0.76
N MET A 182 7.73 -8.16 -0.06
CA MET A 182 7.03 -8.75 1.07
C MET A 182 6.22 -9.98 0.66
N TYR A 183 5.40 -9.89 -0.40
CA TYR A 183 4.58 -11.01 -0.85
C TYR A 183 5.42 -12.11 -1.53
N SER A 184 6.52 -11.75 -2.20
CA SER A 184 7.49 -12.76 -2.67
C SER A 184 8.06 -13.56 -1.51
N TYR A 185 8.46 -12.89 -0.43
CA TYR A 185 8.91 -13.54 0.80
C TYR A 185 7.81 -14.45 1.40
N TYR A 186 6.57 -13.97 1.50
CA TYR A 186 5.45 -14.79 2.00
C TYR A 186 5.15 -15.99 1.13
N SER A 187 5.20 -15.84 -0.20
CA SER A 187 5.01 -16.94 -1.15
C SER A 187 6.06 -18.03 -0.97
N VAL A 188 7.35 -17.66 -0.90
CA VAL A 188 8.46 -18.60 -0.68
C VAL A 188 8.35 -19.29 0.69
N ARG A 189 7.99 -18.54 1.74
CA ARG A 189 7.78 -19.10 3.09
C ARG A 189 6.58 -20.03 3.15
N ALA A 190 5.48 -19.68 2.48
CA ALA A 190 4.31 -20.54 2.36
C ALA A 190 4.64 -21.80 1.55
N ALA A 191 5.45 -21.69 0.49
CA ALA A 191 5.98 -22.84 -0.24
C ALA A 191 6.96 -23.68 0.60
N GLY A 192 7.18 -23.34 1.86
CA GLY A 192 7.91 -24.07 2.91
C GLY A 192 9.42 -24.08 2.76
N PHE A 193 9.95 -23.18 1.95
CA PHE A 193 11.38 -22.92 1.93
C PHE A 193 11.79 -22.14 3.19
N ARG A 194 12.98 -22.45 3.70
CA ARG A 194 13.61 -21.69 4.78
C ARG A 194 14.27 -20.46 4.16
N VAL A 195 13.82 -19.29 4.57
CA VAL A 195 14.40 -18.01 4.12
C VAL A 195 15.25 -17.44 5.25
N PRO A 196 16.50 -17.01 4.97
CA PRO A 196 17.36 -16.42 5.98
C PRO A 196 16.71 -15.22 6.71
N ARG A 197 17.06 -15.06 7.99
CA ARG A 197 16.53 -13.99 8.85
C ARG A 197 16.84 -12.59 8.32
N TYR A 198 18.02 -12.38 7.72
CA TYR A 198 18.41 -11.07 7.20
C TYR A 198 17.46 -10.57 6.10
N ILE A 199 16.88 -11.45 5.28
CA ILE A 199 15.92 -11.05 4.23
C ILE A 199 14.65 -10.47 4.86
N ALA A 200 14.11 -11.13 5.89
CA ALA A 200 12.95 -10.61 6.62
C ALA A 200 13.26 -9.27 7.32
N MET A 201 14.49 -9.11 7.83
CA MET A 201 14.94 -7.84 8.40
C MET A 201 15.01 -6.73 7.34
N THR A 202 15.61 -7.00 6.18
CA THR A 202 15.68 -6.03 5.07
C THR A 202 14.29 -5.61 4.60
N ILE A 203 13.33 -6.53 4.51
CA ILE A 203 11.94 -6.20 4.17
C ILE A 203 11.34 -5.27 5.23
N THR A 204 11.50 -5.59 6.52
CA THR A 204 10.98 -4.74 7.60
C THR A 204 11.63 -3.35 7.60
N VAL A 205 12.94 -3.26 7.32
CA VAL A 205 13.64 -1.98 7.16
C VAL A 205 13.10 -1.20 5.97
N SER A 206 12.84 -1.86 4.84
CA SER A 206 12.24 -1.20 3.66
C SER A 206 10.83 -0.64 3.95
N GLN A 207 10.02 -1.36 4.75
CA GLN A 207 8.71 -0.89 5.21
C GLN A 207 8.85 0.34 6.11
N ILE A 208 9.81 0.35 7.04
CA ILE A 208 10.10 1.52 7.90
C ILE A 208 10.53 2.72 7.06
N LEU A 209 11.46 2.52 6.12
CA LEU A 209 11.92 3.58 5.22
C LEU A 209 10.77 4.15 4.38
N GLN A 210 9.87 3.30 3.88
CA GLN A 210 8.67 3.75 3.18
C GLN A 210 7.80 4.67 4.07
N MET A 211 7.55 4.30 5.32
CA MET A 211 6.75 5.15 6.23
C MET A 211 7.47 6.46 6.55
N LEU A 212 8.79 6.42 6.74
CA LEU A 212 9.60 7.61 6.99
C LEU A 212 9.55 8.58 5.79
N ILE A 213 9.75 8.09 4.57
CA ILE A 213 9.65 8.88 3.35
C ILE A 213 8.23 9.47 3.23
N ALA A 214 7.19 8.70 3.53
CA ALA A 214 5.82 9.19 3.49
C ALA A 214 5.57 10.34 4.49
N VAL A 215 6.11 10.25 5.71
CA VAL A 215 6.06 11.35 6.69
C VAL A 215 6.79 12.59 6.17
N ILE A 216 8.00 12.43 5.60
CA ILE A 216 8.77 13.53 5.02
C ILE A 216 7.99 14.19 3.88
N LEU A 217 7.39 13.42 2.97
CA LEU A 217 6.57 13.94 1.87
C LEU A 217 5.37 14.75 2.39
N ASN A 218 4.71 14.30 3.46
CA ASN A 218 3.61 15.07 4.08
C ASN A 218 4.10 16.41 4.64
N VAL A 219 5.28 16.44 5.28
CA VAL A 219 5.89 17.68 5.78
C VAL A 219 6.23 18.62 4.63
N LEU A 220 6.80 18.11 3.52
CA LEU A 220 7.08 18.91 2.33
C LEU A 220 5.80 19.47 1.69
N LEU A 221 4.72 18.70 1.65
CA LEU A 221 3.41 19.16 1.16
C LEU A 221 2.85 20.32 2.00
N VAL A 222 3.09 20.36 3.31
CA VAL A 222 2.73 21.51 4.16
C VAL A 222 3.48 22.76 3.71
N PHE A 223 4.79 22.67 3.51
CA PHE A 223 5.60 23.82 3.08
C PHE A 223 5.24 24.30 1.67
N TRP A 224 4.81 23.40 0.78
CA TRP A 224 4.48 23.74 -0.60
C TRP A 224 3.02 24.13 -0.83
N MET A 225 2.18 24.04 0.21
CA MET A 225 0.77 24.41 0.12
C MET A 225 0.58 25.92 -0.08
N GLU A 226 1.46 26.76 0.47
CA GLU A 226 1.40 28.22 0.33
C GLU A 226 1.71 28.71 -1.09
N ASP A 227 2.55 27.96 -1.83
CA ASP A 227 3.00 28.33 -3.17
C ASP A 227 1.91 28.16 -4.25
N LYS A 228 0.71 27.69 -3.89
CA LYS A 228 -0.43 27.35 -4.80
C LYS A 228 -0.11 26.35 -5.92
N VAL A 229 1.10 25.77 -5.91
CA VAL A 229 1.53 24.73 -6.87
C VAL A 229 0.84 23.39 -6.60
N CYS A 230 0.45 23.14 -5.35
CA CYS A 230 -0.01 21.84 -4.88
C CYS A 230 -1.47 21.96 -4.39
N PRO A 231 -2.44 21.30 -5.07
CA PRO A 231 -3.85 21.34 -4.67
C PRO A 231 -4.08 20.39 -3.48
N VAL A 232 -3.52 20.74 -2.32
CA VAL A 232 -3.60 19.95 -1.10
C VAL A 232 -4.47 20.65 -0.06
N THR A 233 -5.21 19.89 0.74
CA THR A 233 -6.03 20.41 1.83
C THR A 233 -5.46 19.99 3.18
N TRP A 234 -5.68 20.81 4.21
CA TRP A 234 -5.28 20.47 5.59
C TRP A 234 -5.85 19.14 6.05
N SER A 235 -7.11 18.85 5.71
CA SER A 235 -7.75 17.56 6.06
C SER A 235 -6.98 16.37 5.47
N ASN A 236 -6.60 16.44 4.18
CA ASN A 236 -5.85 15.38 3.51
C ASN A 236 -4.48 15.17 4.17
N ILE A 237 -3.73 16.26 4.41
CA ILE A 237 -2.41 16.17 5.05
C ILE A 237 -2.52 15.61 6.47
N SER A 238 -3.45 16.12 7.29
CA SER A 238 -3.58 15.69 8.68
C SER A 238 -3.91 14.20 8.78
N ILE A 239 -4.85 13.70 7.97
CA ILE A 239 -5.23 12.28 7.95
C ILE A 239 -4.05 11.42 7.48
N SER A 240 -3.44 11.80 6.35
CA SER A 240 -2.27 11.12 5.77
C SER A 240 -1.11 11.04 6.77
N PHE A 241 -0.73 12.19 7.34
CA PHE A 241 0.35 12.29 8.31
C PHE A 241 0.08 11.42 9.54
N LEU A 242 -1.13 11.49 10.11
CA LEU A 242 -1.50 10.68 11.28
C LEU A 242 -1.35 9.18 11.00
N ILE A 243 -1.83 8.72 9.85
CA ILE A 243 -1.75 7.31 9.45
C ILE A 243 -0.29 6.89 9.26
N TYR A 244 0.47 7.58 8.42
CA TYR A 244 1.86 7.20 8.13
C TYR A 244 2.78 7.33 9.35
N PHE A 245 2.56 8.34 10.21
CA PHE A 245 3.29 8.47 11.47
C PHE A 245 2.96 7.32 12.44
N SER A 246 1.67 6.95 12.57
CA SER A 246 1.27 5.81 13.38
C SER A 246 1.93 4.50 12.90
N TYR A 247 2.01 4.30 11.57
CA TYR A 247 2.68 3.15 10.99
C TYR A 247 4.17 3.15 11.27
N LEU A 248 4.85 4.30 11.12
CA LEU A 248 6.27 4.43 11.43
C LEU A 248 6.55 3.98 12.87
N VAL A 249 5.78 4.48 13.84
CA VAL A 249 5.90 4.10 15.26
C VAL A 249 5.68 2.60 15.46
N LEU A 250 4.61 2.05 14.86
CA LEU A 250 4.26 0.63 15.04
C LEU A 250 5.28 -0.31 14.39
N PHE A 251 5.80 0.02 13.20
CA PHE A 251 6.82 -0.78 12.52
C PHE A 251 8.18 -0.69 13.23
N CYS A 252 8.56 0.48 13.75
CA CYS A 252 9.75 0.62 14.59
C CYS A 252 9.64 -0.23 15.87
N ASN A 253 8.48 -0.18 16.54
CA ASN A 253 8.21 -1.01 17.72
C ASN A 253 8.24 -2.51 17.39
N PHE A 254 7.65 -2.90 16.25
CA PHE A 254 7.72 -4.28 15.76
C PHE A 254 9.16 -4.72 15.51
N PHE A 255 9.96 -3.90 14.82
CA PHE A 255 11.36 -4.20 14.51
C PHE A 255 12.19 -4.36 15.79
N PHE A 256 12.04 -3.45 16.75
CA PHE A 256 12.72 -3.53 18.04
C PHE A 256 12.41 -4.85 18.76
N LYS A 257 11.13 -5.19 18.90
CA LYS A 257 10.69 -6.42 19.57
C LYS A 257 11.10 -7.69 18.83
N ALA A 258 11.00 -7.71 17.50
CA ALA A 258 11.27 -8.90 16.71
C ALA A 258 12.76 -9.18 16.54
N TYR A 259 13.59 -8.13 16.42
CA TYR A 259 14.99 -8.27 16.00
C TYR A 259 16.03 -7.84 17.03
N LEU A 260 15.72 -6.91 17.92
CA LEU A 260 16.69 -6.36 18.88
C LEU A 260 16.52 -6.96 20.28
N THR A 261 15.28 -7.10 20.76
CA THR A 261 15.00 -7.65 22.11
C THR A 261 15.31 -9.16 22.21
N GLY A 262 15.17 -9.92 21.11
CA GLY A 262 15.41 -11.36 21.09
C GLY A 262 16.89 -11.79 21.09
N THR A 263 17.82 -10.86 20.87
CA THR A 263 19.27 -11.17 20.78
C THR A 263 19.95 -11.15 22.15
N GLN A 264 19.32 -10.56 23.18
CA GLN A 264 19.88 -10.55 24.53
C GLN A 264 19.69 -11.87 25.30
N LYS A 265 18.74 -12.74 24.91
CA LYS A 265 18.52 -14.04 25.57
C LYS A 265 19.52 -15.14 25.19
N SER A 266 20.44 -14.88 24.25
CA SER A 266 21.43 -15.85 23.74
C SER A 266 22.87 -15.56 24.18
N LYS A 267 23.10 -14.55 25.01
CA LYS A 267 24.44 -14.16 25.50
C LYS A 267 24.61 -14.32 27.02
N GLY A 268 23.71 -15.07 27.67
CA GLY A 268 23.73 -15.27 29.11
C GLY A 268 23.04 -16.56 29.52
N GLU A 269 23.50 -17.67 28.96
CA GLU A 269 23.43 -19.03 29.51
C GLU A 269 24.70 -19.77 29.09
#